data_AF-A0A1I3E1T3-F1
#
_entry.id   AF-A0A1I3E1T3-F1
#
_cell.length_a   1.000
_cell.length_b   1.000
_cell.length_c   1.000
_cell.angle_alpha   90.00
_cell.angle_beta   90.00
_cell.angle_gamma   90.00
#
_symmetry.space_group_name_H-M   'P 1'
#
loop_
_entity.id
_entity.type
_entity.pdbx_description
1 polymer ?
#
loop_
_entity_poly.entity_id
_entity_poly.type
_entity_poly.pdbx_seq_one_letter_code
_entity_poly.pdbx_strand_id
1 'polypeptide(L)'
;MAKYSKGLVKRICDELATGNHTIADVCKMNGITETTFYDWKAKKPEFSEAIKEAETKRLAAFANMARSGLAKLLDIHEYEEVTTEYENDKKGKPTIKSQKRVKKKIMPNPTAVIFTLTNREPKDWKNRQSIDAKGDFNHNIGFGDFLMNAATAGDDDEQEGGGDEVQE
;
A
#
# COMPACT_ATOMS: atom_id res chain seq x y z
N MET A 1 -21.72 9.59 -26.94
CA MET A 1 -21.99 9.02 -25.60
C MET A 1 -21.78 7.51 -25.66
N ALA A 2 -20.92 6.97 -24.81
CA ALA A 2 -20.70 5.52 -24.72
C ALA A 2 -22.02 4.84 -24.31
N LYS A 3 -22.43 3.80 -25.05
CA LYS A 3 -23.66 3.06 -24.76
C LYS A 3 -23.40 2.08 -23.62
N TYR A 4 -24.24 2.11 -22.60
CA TYR A 4 -24.21 1.13 -21.52
C TYR A 4 -24.50 -0.27 -22.07
N SER A 5 -23.53 -1.18 -21.95
CA SER A 5 -23.66 -2.58 -22.37
C SER A 5 -23.26 -3.48 -21.21
N LYS A 6 -24.05 -4.53 -20.95
CA LYS A 6 -23.75 -5.53 -19.92
C LYS A 6 -22.39 -6.20 -20.13
N GLY A 7 -21.97 -6.39 -21.39
CA GLY A 7 -20.65 -6.93 -21.72
C GLY A 7 -19.50 -5.99 -21.38
N LEU A 8 -19.71 -4.67 -21.50
CA LEU A 8 -18.71 -3.66 -21.14
C LEU A 8 -18.54 -3.58 -19.61
N VAL A 9 -19.66 -3.61 -18.88
CA VAL A 9 -19.67 -3.65 -17.42
C VAL A 9 -18.90 -4.86 -16.90
N LYS A 10 -19.14 -6.04 -17.48
CA LYS A 10 -18.43 -7.27 -17.09
C LYS A 10 -16.91 -7.12 -17.26
N ARG A 11 -16.45 -6.60 -18.40
CA ARG A 11 -15.02 -6.35 -18.65
C ARG A 11 -14.44 -5.38 -17.63
N ILE A 12 -15.12 -4.27 -17.34
CA ILE A 12 -14.69 -3.30 -16.32
C ILE A 12 -14.55 -3.97 -14.95
N CYS A 13 -15.52 -4.80 -14.55
CA CYS A 13 -15.48 -5.53 -13.29
C CYS A 13 -14.33 -6.55 -13.26
N ASP A 14 -14.06 -7.26 -14.35
CA ASP A 14 -12.97 -8.24 -14.45
C ASP A 14 -11.58 -7.55 -14.37
N GLU A 15 -11.41 -6.40 -15.03
CA GLU A 15 -10.19 -5.59 -14.96
C GLU A 15 -9.96 -5.03 -13.54
N LEU A 16 -11.02 -4.55 -12.89
CA LEU A 16 -10.96 -4.07 -11.51
C LEU A 16 -10.70 -5.20 -10.50
N ALA A 17 -11.23 -6.40 -10.76
CA ALA A 17 -10.98 -7.58 -9.93
C ALA A 17 -9.51 -8.04 -10.02
N THR A 18 -8.87 -7.85 -11.17
CA THR A 18 -7.44 -8.16 -11.39
C THR A 18 -6.53 -7.22 -10.59
N GLY A 19 -6.96 -5.97 -10.36
CA GLY A 19 -6.32 -5.05 -9.41
C GLY A 19 -5.07 -4.33 -9.91
N ASN A 20 -4.73 -4.45 -11.20
CA ASN A 20 -3.55 -3.82 -11.81
C ASN A 20 -3.81 -2.39 -12.31
N HIS A 21 -5.07 -1.97 -12.42
CA HIS A 21 -5.45 -0.75 -13.12
C HIS A 21 -6.29 0.16 -12.24
N THR A 22 -6.01 1.47 -12.29
CA THR A 22 -6.85 2.47 -11.62
C THR A 22 -8.16 2.65 -12.37
N ILE A 23 -9.19 3.21 -11.72
CA ILE A 23 -10.48 3.48 -12.37
C ILE A 23 -10.29 4.35 -13.62
N ALA A 24 -9.37 5.32 -13.57
CA ALA A 24 -9.03 6.18 -14.71
C ALA A 24 -8.43 5.38 -15.88
N ASP A 25 -7.54 4.43 -15.59
CA ASP A 25 -6.93 3.58 -16.62
C ASP A 25 -7.94 2.62 -17.23
N VAL A 26 -8.80 2.02 -16.40
CA VAL A 26 -9.91 1.17 -16.87
C VAL A 26 -10.87 1.97 -17.74
N CYS A 27 -11.18 3.22 -17.37
CA CYS A 27 -12.01 4.12 -18.19
C CYS A 27 -11.36 4.40 -19.55
N LYS A 28 -10.05 4.73 -19.58
CA LYS A 28 -9.30 4.97 -20.82
C LYS A 28 -9.26 3.73 -21.73
N MET A 29 -8.96 2.56 -21.17
CA MET A 29 -8.90 1.30 -21.93
C MET A 29 -10.25 0.90 -22.53
N ASN A 30 -11.35 1.22 -21.84
CA ASN A 30 -12.70 0.90 -22.29
C ASN A 30 -13.36 2.03 -23.11
N GLY A 31 -12.65 3.14 -23.37
CA GLY A 31 -13.16 4.27 -24.14
C GLY A 31 -14.31 5.02 -23.43
N ILE A 32 -14.30 5.04 -22.10
CA ILE A 32 -15.30 5.70 -21.25
C ILE A 32 -14.65 6.88 -20.54
N THR A 33 -15.41 7.98 -20.37
CA THR A 33 -15.00 9.11 -19.54
C THR A 33 -15.29 8.81 -18.07
N GLU A 34 -14.41 9.21 -17.15
CA GLU A 34 -14.60 9.00 -15.70
C GLU A 34 -15.96 9.52 -15.20
N THR A 35 -16.42 10.66 -15.71
CA THR A 35 -17.76 11.21 -15.41
C THR A 35 -18.86 10.21 -15.73
N THR A 36 -18.77 9.51 -16.87
CA THR A 36 -19.77 8.50 -17.27
C THR A 36 -19.73 7.28 -16.35
N PHE A 37 -18.55 6.90 -15.85
CA PHE A 37 -18.40 5.80 -14.90
C PHE A 37 -19.09 6.12 -13.57
N TYR A 38 -18.83 7.30 -13.00
CA TYR A 38 -19.49 7.72 -11.75
C TYR A 38 -20.99 7.96 -11.94
N ASP A 39 -21.40 8.49 -13.09
CA ASP A 39 -22.81 8.61 -13.46
C ASP A 39 -23.51 7.25 -13.48
N TRP A 40 -22.88 6.21 -14.04
CA TRP A 40 -23.44 4.86 -14.05
C TRP A 40 -23.50 4.26 -12.65
N LYS A 41 -22.50 4.53 -11.80
CA LYS A 41 -22.50 4.10 -10.40
C LYS A 41 -23.64 4.74 -9.60
N ALA A 42 -23.97 6.00 -9.86
CA ALA A 42 -25.07 6.70 -9.20
C ALA A 42 -26.45 6.30 -9.75
N LYS A 43 -26.58 6.19 -11.08
CA LYS A 43 -27.88 5.96 -11.75
C LYS A 43 -28.28 4.49 -11.79
N LYS A 44 -27.35 3.54 -11.60
CA LYS A 44 -27.61 2.10 -11.77
C LYS A 44 -27.10 1.28 -10.57
N PRO A 45 -28.01 0.76 -9.72
CA PRO A 45 -27.61 -0.03 -8.56
C PRO A 45 -26.88 -1.32 -8.96
N GLU A 46 -27.30 -1.99 -10.05
CA GLU A 46 -26.63 -3.20 -10.56
C GLU A 46 -25.14 -2.97 -10.85
N PHE A 47 -24.79 -1.80 -11.39
CA PHE A 47 -23.40 -1.47 -11.68
C PHE A 47 -22.61 -1.22 -10.38
N SER A 48 -23.21 -0.52 -9.43
CA SER A 48 -22.61 -0.26 -8.12
C SER A 48 -22.33 -1.56 -7.35
N GLU A 49 -23.27 -2.51 -7.36
CA GLU A 49 -23.10 -3.83 -6.74
C GLU A 49 -22.00 -4.64 -7.43
N ALA A 50 -21.97 -4.66 -8.77
CA ALA A 50 -20.96 -5.38 -9.52
C ALA A 50 -19.53 -4.87 -9.24
N ILE A 51 -19.36 -3.55 -9.03
CA ILE A 51 -18.07 -2.96 -8.65
C ILE A 51 -17.67 -3.37 -7.22
N LYS A 52 -18.60 -3.36 -6.27
CA LYS A 52 -18.33 -3.82 -4.89
C LYS A 52 -17.97 -5.30 -4.85
N GLU A 53 -18.62 -6.12 -5.67
CA GLU A 53 -18.30 -7.55 -5.78
C GLU A 53 -16.90 -7.75 -6.37
N ALA A 54 -16.55 -7.00 -7.43
CA ALA A 54 -15.21 -7.04 -8.02
C ALA A 54 -14.12 -6.63 -7.00
N GLU A 55 -14.37 -5.58 -6.21
CA GLU A 55 -13.46 -5.16 -5.14
C GLU A 55 -13.31 -6.22 -4.04
N THR A 56 -14.42 -6.85 -3.64
CA THR A 56 -14.41 -7.94 -2.65
C THR A 56 -13.59 -9.14 -3.16
N LYS A 57 -13.76 -9.52 -4.44
CA LYS A 57 -12.97 -10.57 -5.08
C LYS A 57 -11.48 -10.24 -5.10
N ARG A 58 -11.13 -8.99 -5.43
CA ARG A 58 -9.74 -8.50 -5.41
C ARG A 58 -9.13 -8.62 -4.01
N LEU A 59 -9.83 -8.15 -2.98
CA LEU A 59 -9.37 -8.24 -1.59
C LEU A 59 -9.20 -9.70 -1.14
N ALA A 60 -10.12 -10.59 -1.54
CA ALA A 60 -10.00 -12.02 -1.26
C ALA A 60 -8.77 -12.64 -1.95
N ALA A 61 -8.48 -12.26 -3.21
CA ALA A 61 -7.29 -12.70 -3.93
C ALA A 61 -6.01 -12.21 -3.24
N PHE A 62 -5.97 -10.96 -2.79
CA PHE A 62 -4.84 -10.41 -2.03
C PHE A 62 -4.66 -11.13 -0.69
N ALA A 63 -5.74 -11.45 0.02
CA ALA A 63 -5.66 -12.25 1.24
C ALA A 63 -5.05 -13.64 0.97
N ASN A 64 -5.42 -14.29 -0.13
CA ASN A 64 -4.86 -15.59 -0.53
C ASN A 64 -3.37 -15.48 -0.92
N MET A 65 -3.00 -14.43 -1.64
CA MET A 65 -1.61 -14.15 -1.99
C MET A 65 -0.78 -13.85 -0.74
N ALA A 66 -1.31 -13.07 0.20
CA ALA A 66 -0.66 -12.79 1.48
C ALA A 66 -0.50 -14.06 2.33
N ARG A 67 -1.50 -14.95 2.38
CA ARG A 67 -1.38 -16.26 3.04
C ARG A 67 -0.27 -17.11 2.42
N SER A 68 -0.21 -17.15 1.08
CA SER A 68 0.82 -17.88 0.35
C SER A 68 2.21 -17.29 0.56
N GLY A 69 2.32 -15.95 0.56
CA GLY A 69 3.55 -15.24 0.87
C GLY A 69 4.01 -15.45 2.29
N LEU A 70 3.10 -15.39 3.27
CA LEU A 70 3.40 -15.68 4.67
C LEU A 70 3.90 -17.11 4.84
N ALA A 71 3.26 -18.10 4.20
CA ALA A 71 3.73 -19.48 4.23
C ALA A 71 5.19 -19.59 3.73
N LYS A 72 5.53 -18.88 2.65
CA LYS A 72 6.91 -18.85 2.13
C LYS A 72 7.92 -18.15 3.04
N LEU A 73 7.46 -17.19 3.85
CA LEU A 73 8.32 -16.49 4.81
C LEU A 73 8.55 -17.31 6.09
N LEU A 74 7.63 -18.23 6.42
CA LEU A 74 7.75 -19.11 7.58
C LEU A 74 8.50 -20.40 7.25
N ASP A 75 8.47 -20.83 5.99
CA ASP A 75 9.16 -22.02 5.53
C ASP A 75 10.62 -21.74 5.13
N ILE A 76 11.42 -22.79 5.17
CA ILE A 76 12.81 -22.76 4.76
C ILE A 76 12.86 -23.09 3.27
N HIS A 77 13.32 -22.15 2.45
CA HIS A 77 13.42 -22.36 1.01
C HIS A 77 14.87 -22.38 0.54
N GLU A 78 15.22 -23.42 -0.23
CA GLU A 78 16.52 -23.57 -0.87
C GLU A 78 16.37 -23.27 -2.36
N TYR A 79 17.19 -22.34 -2.88
CA TYR A 79 17.25 -22.07 -4.32
C TYR A 79 18.67 -22.26 -4.84
N GLU A 80 18.77 -22.84 -6.03
CA GLU A 80 20.02 -22.99 -6.76
C GLU A 80 20.18 -21.80 -7.70
N GLU A 81 21.14 -20.93 -7.40
CA GLU A 81 21.55 -19.88 -8.32
C GLU A 81 22.54 -20.49 -9.32
N VAL A 82 22.18 -20.48 -10.60
CA VAL A 82 22.99 -21.01 -11.70
C VAL A 82 23.55 -19.83 -12.48
N THR A 83 24.80 -19.47 -12.18
CA THR A 83 25.53 -18.48 -12.98
C THR A 83 26.23 -19.22 -14.13
N THR A 84 25.91 -18.84 -15.36
CA THR A 84 26.52 -19.40 -16.58
C THR A 84 27.36 -18.32 -17.24
N GLU A 85 28.68 -18.49 -17.25
CA GLU A 85 29.59 -17.57 -17.92
C GLU A 85 29.81 -18.03 -19.36
N TYR A 86 29.58 -17.11 -20.31
CA TYR A 86 29.82 -17.31 -21.74
C TYR A 86 31.05 -16.50 -22.15
N GLU A 87 32.02 -17.16 -22.76
CA GLU A 87 33.18 -16.48 -23.35
C GLU A 87 33.10 -16.60 -24.89
N ASN A 88 33.38 -15.51 -25.60
CA ASN A 88 33.42 -15.50 -27.06
C ASN A 88 34.80 -15.94 -27.52
N ASP A 89 34.89 -17.13 -28.13
CA ASP A 89 36.08 -17.52 -28.85
C ASP A 89 36.16 -16.78 -30.21
N LYS A 90 37.38 -16.58 -30.74
CA LYS A 90 37.71 -15.77 -31.93
C LYS A 90 37.06 -16.23 -33.26
N LYS A 91 36.13 -17.20 -33.23
CA LYS A 91 35.39 -17.76 -34.37
C LYS A 91 33.87 -17.65 -34.27
N GLY A 92 33.33 -16.86 -33.34
CA GLY A 92 31.92 -16.45 -33.37
C GLY A 92 30.89 -17.54 -33.04
N LYS A 93 31.27 -18.61 -32.33
CA LYS A 93 30.32 -19.55 -31.72
C LYS A 93 30.44 -19.49 -30.19
N PRO A 94 29.35 -19.20 -29.45
CA PRO A 94 29.39 -19.11 -28.00
C PRO A 94 29.60 -20.51 -27.41
N THR A 95 30.67 -20.70 -26.65
CA THR A 95 30.97 -21.96 -25.96
C THR A 95 30.92 -21.72 -24.45
N ILE A 96 30.12 -22.50 -23.72
CA ILE A 96 29.90 -22.37 -22.28
C ILE A 96 31.14 -22.87 -21.54
N LYS A 97 31.80 -22.02 -20.73
CA LYS A 97 33.07 -22.36 -20.08
C LYS A 97 32.93 -22.86 -18.64
N SER A 98 31.92 -22.42 -17.90
CA SER A 98 31.66 -22.93 -16.54
C SER A 98 30.24 -22.63 -16.07
N GLN A 99 29.65 -23.59 -15.35
CA GLN A 99 28.36 -23.45 -14.68
C GLN A 99 28.59 -23.57 -13.17
N LYS A 100 28.51 -22.46 -12.45
CA LYS A 100 28.61 -22.47 -10.98
C LYS A 100 27.22 -22.58 -10.39
N ARG A 101 26.94 -23.69 -9.70
CA ARG A 101 25.69 -23.89 -8.94
C ARG A 101 25.95 -23.55 -7.48
N VAL A 102 25.27 -22.54 -6.95
CA VAL A 102 25.34 -22.19 -5.52
C VAL A 102 23.98 -22.46 -4.89
N LYS A 103 23.94 -23.38 -3.92
CA LYS A 103 22.76 -23.62 -3.08
C LYS A 103 22.69 -22.54 -2.00
N LYS A 104 21.67 -21.67 -2.06
CA LYS A 104 21.39 -20.68 -1.02
C LYS A 104 20.14 -21.08 -0.26
N LYS A 105 20.25 -21.09 1.06
CA LYS A 105 19.14 -21.37 1.99
C LYS A 105 18.64 -20.05 2.54
N ILE A 106 17.38 -19.72 2.27
CA ILE A 106 16.71 -18.57 2.86
C ILE A 106 16.13 -19.01 4.20
N MET A 107 16.60 -18.39 5.29
CA MET A 107 16.02 -18.59 6.61
C MET A 107 14.63 -17.94 6.69
N PRO A 108 13.71 -18.48 7.51
CA PRO A 108 12.41 -17.87 7.74
C PRO A 108 12.56 -16.45 8.25
N ASN A 109 11.69 -15.55 7.80
CA ASN A 109 11.72 -14.16 8.23
C ASN A 109 11.33 -14.09 9.72
N PRO A 110 12.23 -13.65 10.62
CA PRO A 110 11.98 -13.70 12.07
C PRO A 110 10.80 -12.81 12.48
N THR A 111 10.58 -11.68 11.80
CA THR A 111 9.45 -10.79 12.05
C THR A 111 8.12 -11.47 11.71
N ALA A 112 8.04 -12.16 10.57
CA ALA A 112 6.84 -12.90 10.18
C ALA A 112 6.52 -14.04 11.17
N VAL A 113 7.55 -14.72 11.67
CA VAL A 113 7.42 -15.75 12.72
C VAL A 113 6.87 -15.14 14.01
N ILE A 114 7.47 -14.04 14.51
CA ILE A 114 7.02 -13.36 15.74
C ILE A 114 5.56 -12.88 15.61
N PHE A 115 5.19 -12.25 14.49
CA PHE A 115 3.81 -11.80 14.27
C PHE A 115 2.81 -12.96 14.17
N THR A 116 3.23 -14.10 13.63
CA THR A 116 2.36 -15.27 13.54
C THR A 116 2.13 -15.86 14.93
N LEU A 117 3.20 -16.04 15.70
CA LEU A 117 3.13 -16.60 17.05
C LEU A 117 2.37 -15.69 18.02
N THR A 118 2.59 -14.38 17.98
CA THR A 118 1.86 -13.43 18.84
C THR A 118 0.36 -13.40 18.55
N ASN A 119 -0.06 -13.56 17.29
CA ASN A 119 -1.48 -13.59 16.91
C ASN A 119 -2.16 -14.95 17.09
N ARG A 120 -1.43 -16.07 16.93
CA ARG A 120 -1.98 -17.44 17.03
C ARG A 120 -1.85 -18.04 18.42
N GLU A 121 -0.76 -17.75 19.12
CA GLU A 121 -0.43 -18.25 20.46
C GLU A 121 -0.12 -17.09 21.43
N PRO A 122 -1.07 -16.18 21.68
CA PRO A 122 -0.84 -15.02 22.53
C PRO A 122 -0.59 -15.38 24.00
N LYS A 123 -0.92 -16.59 24.46
CA LYS A 123 -0.67 -16.98 25.86
C LYS A 123 0.82 -17.07 26.16
N ASP A 124 1.58 -17.64 25.23
CA ASP A 124 3.02 -17.88 25.40
C ASP A 124 3.88 -16.81 24.74
N TRP A 125 3.35 -16.12 23.71
CA TRP A 125 4.11 -15.18 22.89
C TRP A 125 3.63 -13.72 22.93
N LYS A 126 2.62 -13.37 23.74
CA LYS A 126 2.17 -11.96 23.85
C LYS A 126 3.29 -11.10 24.43
N ASN A 127 3.54 -9.98 23.77
CA ASN A 127 4.49 -8.98 24.23
C ASN A 127 4.05 -8.45 25.60
N ARG A 128 4.80 -8.79 26.64
CA ARG A 128 4.48 -8.46 28.03
C ARG A 128 4.96 -7.04 28.31
N GLN A 129 4.14 -6.04 28.00
CA GLN A 129 4.40 -4.68 28.46
C GLN A 129 4.06 -4.60 29.96
N SER A 130 5.06 -4.47 30.82
CA SER A 130 4.87 -4.09 32.22
C SER A 130 4.52 -2.61 32.24
N ILE A 131 3.23 -2.29 32.37
CA ILE A 131 2.81 -0.94 32.73
C ILE A 131 2.85 -0.89 34.25
N ASP A 132 3.95 -0.41 34.81
CA ASP A 132 3.99 0.00 36.21
C ASP A 132 3.09 1.25 36.34
N ALA A 133 1.84 1.04 36.74
CA ALA A 133 0.86 2.08 37.03
C ALA A 133 1.21 2.81 38.36
N LYS A 134 2.42 3.36 38.43
CA LYS A 134 2.85 4.38 39.41
C LYS A 134 3.22 5.67 38.69
N GLY A 135 2.44 6.05 37.68
CA GLY A 135 2.49 7.37 37.06
C GLY A 135 1.29 8.17 37.52
N ASP A 136 1.54 9.32 38.16
CA ASP A 136 0.53 10.30 38.55
C ASP A 136 -0.45 10.56 37.40
N PHE A 137 -1.73 10.23 37.61
CA PHE A 137 -2.81 10.58 36.71
C PHE A 137 -3.20 12.05 36.90
N ASN A 138 -2.31 12.98 36.56
CA ASN A 138 -2.64 14.40 36.47
C ASN A 138 -2.04 15.04 35.22
N HIS A 139 -2.29 14.44 34.06
CA HIS A 139 -2.10 15.12 32.79
C HIS A 139 -3.40 15.06 31.99
N ASN A 140 -4.17 16.14 32.10
CA ASN A 140 -5.30 16.42 31.21
C ASN A 140 -4.72 16.69 29.82
N ILE A 141 -4.62 15.66 28.98
CA ILE A 141 -4.20 15.79 27.58
C ILE A 141 -5.40 16.35 26.80
N GLY A 142 -5.72 17.61 27.09
CA GLY A 142 -6.77 18.37 26.44
C GLY A 142 -6.25 18.92 25.13
N PHE A 143 -7.02 18.69 24.07
CA PHE A 143 -6.89 19.24 22.71
C PHE A 143 -6.68 20.78 22.59
N GLY A 144 -6.57 21.52 23.69
CA GLY A 144 -6.37 22.97 23.73
C GLY A 144 -4.93 23.42 23.47
N ASP A 145 -3.92 22.62 23.84
CA ASP A 145 -2.50 22.99 23.68
C ASP A 145 -2.04 23.03 22.22
N PHE A 146 -2.77 22.35 21.33
CA PHE A 146 -2.52 22.36 19.89
C PHE A 146 -3.05 23.65 19.20
N LEU A 147 -4.05 24.33 19.78
CA LEU A 147 -4.67 25.51 19.18
C LEU A 147 -4.02 26.82 19.62
N MET A 148 -3.38 26.86 20.79
CA MET A 148 -2.79 28.10 21.31
C MET A 148 -1.45 28.45 20.64
N ASN A 149 -0.70 27.45 20.16
CA ASN A 149 0.57 27.67 19.46
C ASN A 149 0.41 28.06 17.98
N ALA A 150 -0.81 27.96 17.43
CA ALA A 150 -1.12 28.38 16.06
C ALA A 150 -1.63 29.82 15.97
N ALA A 151 -2.12 30.40 17.07
CA ALA A 151 -2.66 31.75 17.11
C ALA A 151 -1.61 32.84 17.40
N THR A 152 -0.42 32.47 17.88
CA THR A 152 0.67 33.42 18.23
C THR A 152 1.76 33.52 17.15
N ALA A 153 1.54 32.96 15.97
CA ALA A 153 2.51 32.96 14.87
C ALA A 153 2.04 33.76 13.64
N GLY A 154 1.04 34.63 13.82
CA GLY A 154 0.33 35.28 12.70
C GLY A 154 0.15 36.79 12.77
N ASP A 155 0.78 37.52 13.70
CA ASP A 155 0.64 38.99 13.82
C ASP A 155 2.00 39.68 14.09
N ASP A 156 3.02 39.36 13.28
CA ASP A 156 4.25 40.17 13.19
C ASP A 156 4.44 40.63 11.74
N ASP A 157 3.60 41.55 11.27
CA ASP A 157 3.89 42.42 10.12
C ASP A 157 2.77 43.48 9.98
N GLU A 158 2.86 44.59 10.69
CA GLU A 158 2.28 45.85 10.21
C GLU A 158 3.08 47.06 10.72
N GLN A 159 3.20 48.03 9.83
CA GLN A 159 4.23 49.05 9.75
C GLN A 159 4.01 50.22 10.72
N GLU A 160 5.07 50.75 11.31
CA GLU A 160 5.14 52.16 11.68
C GLU A 160 6.37 52.83 11.05
N GLY A 161 6.17 53.37 9.84
CA GLY A 161 6.76 54.66 9.46
C GLY A 161 5.57 55.61 9.36
N GLY A 162 5.56 56.82 9.89
CA GLY A 162 6.58 57.74 10.34
C GLY A 162 6.00 59.13 10.10
N GLY A 163 6.19 60.08 11.01
CA GLY A 163 5.74 61.46 10.78
C GLY A 163 5.86 62.34 12.02
N ASP A 164 6.85 63.24 11.96
CA ASP A 164 7.05 64.41 12.81
C ASP A 164 5.74 65.19 13.10
N GLU A 165 5.63 65.81 14.28
CA GLU A 165 5.78 67.27 14.33
C GLU A 165 5.94 67.83 15.75
N VAL A 166 6.59 68.99 15.75
CA VAL A 166 7.06 69.81 16.85
C VAL A 166 5.90 70.41 17.65
N GLN A 167 6.16 70.63 18.95
CA GLN A 167 5.26 71.18 19.97
C GLN A 167 4.41 72.39 19.50
N GLU A 168 3.09 72.24 19.42
CA GLU A 168 2.06 72.87 20.27
C GLU A 168 0.67 72.31 19.92
#